data_AF-X0ZM63-F1
#
_entry.id   AF-X0ZM63-F1
#
_cell.length_a   1.000
_cell.length_b   1.000
_cell.length_c   1.000
_cell.angle_alpha   90.00
_cell.angle_beta   90.00
_cell.angle_gamma   90.00
#
_symmetry.space_group_name_H-M   'P 1'
#
loop_
_entity.id
_entity.type
_entity.pdbx_description
1 polymer ?
#
loop_
_entity_poly.entity_id
_entity_poly.type
_entity_poly.pdbx_seq_one_letter_code
_entity_poly.pdbx_strand_id
1 'polypeptide(L)'
;TIYSASKGGVLAFSQCLAKELEASENDIKINIFLPGMVFTNLYKVSLIEAWKDKETYDSQMELLKKYVMTDIEKSSMTVIPYALPTCKDNGKSFKGFSLPKMIRGFMKVSKEMKRMNKLR
;
A
#
# COMPACT_ATOMS: atom_id res chain seq x y z
N THR A 1 -7.71 -9.93 10.87
CA THR A 1 -7.16 -9.67 12.21
C THR A 1 -5.69 -10.08 12.32
N ILE A 2 -5.30 -11.31 11.97
CA ILE A 2 -3.90 -11.78 12.03
C ILE A 2 -2.96 -11.00 11.10
N TYR A 3 -3.36 -10.75 9.84
CA TYR A 3 -2.53 -9.99 8.88
C TYR A 3 -2.19 -8.57 9.37
N SER A 4 -3.18 -7.86 9.91
CA SER A 4 -2.95 -6.51 10.44
C SER A 4 -2.04 -6.53 11.67
N ALA A 5 -2.23 -7.51 12.56
CA ALA A 5 -1.38 -7.68 13.74
C ALA A 5 0.07 -7.99 13.37
N SER A 6 0.31 -8.91 12.41
CA SER A 6 1.67 -9.26 11.99
C SER A 6 2.40 -8.09 11.34
N LYS A 7 1.71 -7.28 10.52
CA LYS A 7 2.30 -6.05 9.96
C LYS A 7 2.63 -5.01 11.02
N GLY A 8 1.77 -4.84 12.02
CA GLY A 8 2.05 -3.99 13.18
C GLY A 8 3.24 -4.47 14.00
N GLY A 9 3.36 -5.79 14.20
CA GLY A 9 4.50 -6.42 14.89
C GLY A 9 5.82 -6.19 14.17
N VAL A 10 5.88 -6.42 12.85
CA VAL A 10 7.08 -6.13 12.04
C VAL A 10 7.44 -4.65 12.10
N LEU A 11 6.45 -3.76 12.02
CA LEU A 11 6.67 -2.32 12.13
C LEU A 11 7.34 -1.93 13.46
N ALA A 12 6.78 -2.38 14.57
CA ALA A 12 7.31 -2.09 15.90
C ALA A 12 8.71 -2.71 16.09
N PHE A 13 8.88 -3.98 15.70
CA PHE A 13 10.15 -4.68 15.82
C PHE A 13 11.28 -3.97 15.08
N SER A 14 11.09 -3.62 13.80
CA SER A 14 12.14 -2.96 13.04
C SER A 14 12.44 -1.54 13.53
N GLN A 15 11.47 -0.83 14.10
CA GLN A 15 11.72 0.47 14.75
C GLN A 15 12.57 0.32 16.02
N CYS A 16 12.31 -0.70 16.84
CA CYS A 16 13.15 -1.02 17.99
C CYS A 16 14.56 -1.41 17.56
N LEU A 17 14.67 -2.32 16.58
CA LEU A 17 15.96 -2.79 16.07
C LEU A 17 16.79 -1.67 15.43
N ALA A 18 16.16 -0.73 14.71
CA ALA A 18 16.86 0.43 14.16
C ALA A 18 17.53 1.26 15.27
N LYS A 19 16.83 1.50 16.39
CA LYS A 19 17.38 2.23 17.55
C LYS A 19 18.49 1.46 18.27
N GLU A 20 18.37 0.14 18.37
CA GLU A 20 19.43 -0.69 18.95
C GLU A 20 20.72 -0.64 18.10
N LEU A 21 20.57 -0.62 16.77
CA LEU A 21 21.70 -0.58 15.84
C LEU A 21 22.37 0.80 15.74
N GLU A 22 21.67 1.89 16.07
CA GLU A 22 22.26 3.24 16.19
C GLU A 22 23.40 3.30 17.23
N ALA A 23 23.35 2.44 18.24
CA ALA A 23 24.40 2.34 19.27
C ALA A 23 25.56 1.42 18.88
N SER A 24 25.47 0.72 17.74
CA SER A 24 26.51 -0.21 17.28
C SER A 24 27.59 0.52 16.46
N GLU A 25 28.82 0.00 16.48
CA GLU A 25 29.92 0.54 15.66
C GLU A 25 29.70 0.33 14.14
N ASN A 26 28.75 -0.54 13.77
CA ASN A 26 28.43 -0.85 12.39
C ASN A 26 27.34 0.09 11.85
N ASP A 27 27.56 0.73 10.69
CA ASP A 27 26.57 1.59 10.03
C ASP A 27 25.47 0.77 9.33
N ILE A 28 24.59 0.16 10.13
CA ILE A 28 23.45 -0.63 9.64
C ILE A 28 22.16 0.20 9.74
N LYS A 29 21.54 0.46 8.59
CA LYS A 29 20.27 1.19 8.49
C LYS A 29 19.12 0.25 8.16
N ILE A 30 18.05 0.30 8.96
CA ILE A 30 16.82 -0.47 8.73
C ILE A 30 15.71 0.46 8.28
N ASN A 31 15.07 0.10 7.17
CA ASN A 31 13.88 0.79 6.66
C ASN A 31 12.77 -0.22 6.40
N ILE A 32 11.53 0.19 6.66
CA ILE A 32 10.34 -0.61 6.35
C ILE A 32 9.55 0.09 5.26
N PHE A 33 9.20 -0.69 4.26
CA PHE A 33 8.23 -0.31 3.25
C PHE A 33 6.91 -1.05 3.46
N LEU A 34 5.83 -0.29 3.64
CA LEU A 34 4.47 -0.79 3.72
C LEU A 34 3.73 -0.37 2.44
N PRO A 35 3.66 -1.22 1.40
CA PRO A 35 2.96 -0.87 0.17
C PRO A 35 1.45 -0.71 0.41
N GLY A 36 0.82 0.09 -0.45
CA GLY A 36 -0.64 0.11 -0.60
C GLY A 36 -1.15 -1.13 -1.33
N MET A 37 -2.24 -1.01 -2.10
CA MET A 37 -2.65 -2.09 -2.99
C MET A 37 -1.72 -2.16 -4.20
N VAL A 38 -1.11 -3.32 -4.44
CA VAL A 38 -0.20 -3.54 -5.56
C VAL A 38 -0.87 -4.42 -6.60
N PHE A 39 -0.75 -4.03 -7.87
CA PHE A 39 -1.22 -4.84 -8.98
C PHE A 39 -0.20 -5.96 -9.29
N THR A 40 -0.61 -7.22 -9.11
CA THR A 40 0.27 -8.39 -9.28
C THR A 40 -0.46 -9.49 -10.04
N ASN A 41 0.23 -10.44 -10.65
CA ASN A 41 -0.39 -11.58 -11.34
C ASN A 41 -1.29 -12.48 -10.45
N LEU A 42 -1.26 -12.32 -9.12
CA LEU A 42 -2.10 -13.06 -8.17
C LEU A 42 -3.58 -12.63 -8.17
N TYR A 43 -3.97 -11.54 -8.86
CA TYR A 43 -5.40 -11.20 -9.00
C TYR A 43 -6.15 -12.15 -9.94
N LYS A 44 -5.44 -12.98 -10.73
CA LYS A 44 -6.04 -13.92 -11.67
C LYS A 44 -6.64 -15.11 -10.90
N VAL A 45 -7.84 -14.89 -10.37
CA VAL A 45 -8.60 -15.89 -9.62
C VAL A 45 -9.79 -16.40 -10.44
N SER A 46 -10.11 -17.68 -10.30
CA SER A 46 -11.36 -18.24 -10.81
C SER A 46 -12.52 -17.70 -9.98
N LEU A 47 -13.44 -16.98 -10.63
CA LEU A 47 -14.64 -16.50 -9.97
C LEU A 47 -15.59 -17.65 -9.72
N ILE A 48 -16.17 -17.67 -8.52
CA ILE A 48 -17.31 -18.52 -8.23
C ILE A 48 -18.54 -17.73 -8.65
N GLU A 49 -19.14 -18.09 -9.79
CA GLU A 49 -20.24 -17.33 -10.42
C GLU A 49 -21.44 -17.11 -9.49
N ALA A 50 -21.68 -18.03 -8.56
CA ALA A 50 -22.72 -17.91 -7.53
C ALA A 50 -22.52 -16.71 -6.56
N TRP A 51 -21.30 -16.19 -6.43
CA TRP A 51 -20.96 -15.08 -5.54
C TRP A 51 -20.92 -13.74 -6.27
N LYS A 52 -20.52 -13.74 -7.54
CA LYS A 52 -20.40 -12.52 -8.33
C LYS A 52 -20.29 -12.84 -9.81
N ASP A 53 -21.04 -12.09 -10.61
CA ASP A 53 -20.92 -12.14 -12.07
C ASP A 53 -19.59 -11.56 -12.53
N LYS A 54 -19.08 -12.14 -13.62
CA LYS A 54 -17.77 -11.79 -14.17
C LYS A 54 -17.70 -10.33 -14.62
N GLU A 55 -18.74 -9.80 -15.25
CA GLU A 55 -18.78 -8.42 -15.72
C GLU A 55 -18.71 -7.40 -14.58
N THR A 56 -19.44 -7.64 -13.50
CA THR A 56 -19.40 -6.78 -12.31
C THR A 56 -18.07 -6.92 -11.57
N TYR A 57 -17.44 -8.09 -11.57
CA TYR A 57 -16.09 -8.25 -11.04
C TYR A 57 -15.06 -7.46 -11.86
N ASP A 58 -15.05 -7.65 -13.17
CA ASP A 58 -14.08 -7.03 -14.08
C ASP A 58 -14.19 -5.50 -14.04
N SER A 59 -15.41 -4.95 -14.09
CA SER A 59 -15.63 -3.50 -14.00
C SER A 59 -15.16 -2.91 -12.66
N GLN A 60 -15.40 -3.60 -11.54
CA GLN A 60 -14.90 -3.14 -10.24
C GLN A 60 -13.37 -3.26 -10.15
N MET A 61 -12.80 -4.30 -10.73
CA MET A 61 -11.35 -4.48 -10.76
C MET A 61 -10.67 -3.37 -11.58
N GLU A 62 -11.24 -2.96 -12.71
CA GLU A 62 -10.75 -1.84 -13.50
C GLU A 62 -10.78 -0.51 -12.72
N LEU A 63 -11.85 -0.25 -11.97
CA LEU A 63 -11.92 0.92 -11.08
C LEU A 63 -10.84 0.87 -9.98
N LEU A 64 -10.62 -0.30 -9.38
CA LEU A 64 -9.60 -0.49 -8.35
C LEU A 64 -8.19 -0.28 -8.92
N LYS A 65 -7.89 -0.87 -10.08
CA LYS A 65 -6.63 -0.68 -10.82
C LYS A 65 -6.37 0.79 -11.07
N LYS A 66 -7.39 1.53 -11.54
CA LYS A 66 -7.28 2.94 -11.91
C LYS A 66 -7.05 3.87 -10.72
N TYR A 67 -7.74 3.65 -9.60
CA TYR A 67 -7.80 4.64 -8.53
C TYR A 67 -7.04 4.24 -7.25
N VAL A 68 -6.73 2.96 -7.06
CA VAL A 68 -6.19 2.48 -5.78
C VAL A 68 -4.92 1.67 -5.96
N MET A 69 -4.84 0.82 -6.98
CA MET A 69 -3.67 -0.05 -7.17
C MET A 69 -2.50 0.72 -7.78
N THR A 70 -1.29 0.30 -7.45
CA THR A 70 -0.05 0.81 -8.04
C THR A 70 0.84 -0.34 -8.48
N ASP A 71 1.67 -0.05 -9.48
CA ASP A 71 2.78 -0.92 -9.83
C ASP A 71 3.81 -0.99 -8.69
N ILE A 72 4.45 -2.14 -8.53
CA ILE A 72 5.41 -2.39 -7.43
C ILE A 72 6.68 -1.57 -7.58
N GLU A 73 7.23 -1.44 -8.79
CA GLU A 73 8.45 -0.69 -9.07
C GLU A 73 8.18 0.78 -8.81
N LYS A 74 7.06 1.30 -9.33
CA LYS A 74 6.64 2.67 -9.06
C LYS A 74 6.41 2.92 -7.57
N SER A 75 5.95 1.91 -6.84
CA SER A 75 5.67 2.03 -5.41
C SER A 75 6.94 1.93 -4.55
N SER A 76 7.98 1.23 -4.99
CA SER A 76 9.24 1.06 -4.27
C SER A 76 10.25 2.17 -4.55
N MET A 77 10.14 2.87 -5.70
CA MET A 77 10.97 4.04 -6.03
C MET A 77 10.94 5.16 -4.96
N THR A 78 9.88 5.26 -4.16
CA THR A 78 9.77 6.27 -3.09
C THR A 78 10.54 5.91 -1.81
N VAL A 79 11.06 4.68 -1.72
CA VAL A 79 11.72 4.14 -0.53
C VAL A 79 13.23 4.13 -0.67
N ILE A 80 13.76 4.08 -1.89
CA ILE A 80 15.20 4.02 -2.14
C ILE A 80 15.79 5.43 -2.04
N PRO A 81 16.54 5.78 -0.98
CA PRO A 81 17.33 6.98 -0.98
C PRO A 81 18.65 6.62 -1.66
N TYR A 82 18.81 6.87 -2.96
CA TYR A 82 20.15 7.03 -3.53
C TYR A 82 20.84 8.31 -3.02
N ALA A 83 20.13 9.13 -2.26
CA ALA A 83 20.65 10.24 -1.49
C ALA A 83 20.05 10.19 -0.08
N LEU A 84 20.91 10.19 0.94
CA LEU A 84 20.51 10.46 2.33
C LEU A 84 19.62 11.71 2.33
N PRO A 85 18.32 11.63 2.69
CA PRO A 85 17.56 12.84 2.91
C PRO A 85 18.29 13.62 4.00
N THR A 86 18.57 14.89 3.76
CA THR A 86 19.15 15.76 4.79
C THR A 86 18.28 15.63 6.03
N CYS A 87 18.87 15.22 7.15
CA CYS A 87 18.21 15.10 8.44
C CYS A 87 17.80 16.49 8.93
N LYS A 88 16.87 17.16 8.24
CA LYS A 88 16.06 18.19 8.83
C LYS A 88 15.01 17.45 9.64
N ASP A 89 15.24 17.49 10.95
CA ASP A 89 14.37 16.99 11.99
C ASP A 89 13.06 17.80 12.01
N ASN A 90 12.24 17.59 10.97
CA ASN A 90 10.97 18.27 10.78
C ASN A 90 9.79 17.38 11.20
N GLY A 91 10.02 16.35 12.04
CA GLY A 91 8.97 15.55 12.67
C GLY A 91 7.93 14.90 11.74
N LYS A 92 8.16 14.87 10.42
CA LYS A 92 7.17 14.40 9.43
C LYS A 92 7.64 13.09 8.83
N SER A 93 7.37 12.02 9.57
CA SER A 93 7.17 10.64 9.14
C SER A 93 7.41 10.36 7.64
N PHE A 94 8.42 9.53 7.34
CA PHE A 94 8.53 8.84 6.06
C PHE A 94 7.34 7.88 5.91
N LYS A 95 6.29 8.31 5.22
CA LYS A 95 5.10 7.49 4.97
C LYS A 95 5.21 6.86 3.59
N GLY A 96 5.89 5.71 3.51
CA GLY A 96 5.77 4.78 2.36
C GLY A 96 4.31 4.34 2.11
N PHE A 97 3.44 4.56 3.10
CA PHE A 97 2.00 4.36 3.03
C PHE A 97 1.25 5.69 2.93
N SER A 98 0.74 6.04 1.75
CA SER A 98 -0.21 7.15 1.65
C SER A 98 -1.62 6.66 2.01
N LEU A 99 -1.87 6.48 3.31
CA LEU A 99 -3.22 6.36 3.91
C LEU A 99 -4.19 7.34 3.22
N PRO A 100 -3.83 8.63 3.05
CA PRO A 100 -4.68 9.57 2.34
C PRO A 100 -4.96 9.21 0.87
N LYS A 101 -3.97 8.71 0.12
CA LYS A 101 -4.17 8.28 -1.28
C LYS A 101 -5.10 7.09 -1.35
N MET A 102 -4.94 6.11 -0.45
CA MET A 102 -5.81 4.94 -0.41
C MET A 102 -7.26 5.34 -0.07
N ILE A 103 -7.46 6.14 0.97
CA ILE A 103 -8.79 6.65 1.35
C ILE A 103 -9.42 7.42 0.18
N ARG A 104 -8.69 8.36 -0.42
CA ARG A 104 -9.18 9.14 -1.58
C ARG A 104 -9.47 8.25 -2.79
N GLY A 105 -8.65 7.23 -3.03
CA GLY A 105 -8.85 6.24 -4.07
C GLY A 105 -10.16 5.49 -3.88
N PHE A 106 -10.39 4.94 -2.69
CA PHE A 106 -11.64 4.25 -2.37
C PHE A 106 -12.86 5.18 -2.40
N MET A 107 -12.73 6.44 -1.99
CA MET A 107 -13.80 7.42 -2.15
C MET A 107 -14.17 7.64 -3.63
N LYS A 108 -13.19 7.68 -4.54
CA LYS A 108 -13.45 7.79 -5.99
C LYS A 108 -14.10 6.53 -6.53
N VAL A 109 -13.60 5.35 -6.15
CA VAL A 109 -14.21 4.06 -6.52
C VAL A 109 -15.67 4.00 -6.08
N SER A 110 -15.97 4.38 -4.83
CA SER A 110 -17.35 4.41 -4.31
C SER A 110 -18.25 5.37 -5.11
N LYS A 111 -17.74 6.53 -5.51
CA LYS A 111 -18.49 7.47 -6.36
C LYS A 111 -18.80 6.90 -7.74
N GLU A 112 -17.82 6.27 -8.39
CA GLU A 112 -18.01 5.67 -9.71
C GLU A 112 -18.95 4.45 -9.66
N MET A 113 -18.83 3.59 -8.64
CA MET A 113 -19.78 2.48 -8.46
C MET A 113 -21.22 2.98 -8.29
N LYS A 114 -21.44 4.06 -7.50
CA LYS A 114 -22.76 4.68 -7.35
C LYS A 114 -23.30 5.25 -8.66
N ARG A 115 -22.44 5.72 -9.57
CA ARG A 115 -22.85 6.19 -10.89
C ARG A 115 -23.24 5.04 -11.80
N MET A 116 -22.44 3.97 -11.84
CA MET A 116 -22.76 2.77 -12.62
C MET A 116 -24.09 2.14 -12.21
N ASN A 117 -24.37 2.07 -10.91
CA ASN A 117 -25.63 1.52 -10.40
C ASN A 117 -26.85 2.41 -10.66
N LYS A 118 -26.68 3.69 -11.01
CA LYS A 118 -27.77 4.58 -11.43
C LYS A 118 -28.04 4.53 -12.93
N LEU A 119 -27.10 4.00 -13.71
CA LEU A 119 -27.18 3.87 -15.17
C LEU A 119 -27.64 2.47 -15.61
N ARG A 120 -27.52 1.47 -14.72
CA ARG A 120 -28.22 0.19 -14.80
C ARG A 120 -29.66 0.36 -14.31
#